data_AF-A0A921MEJ0-F1
#
_entry.id   AF-A0A921MEJ0-F1
#
_cell.length_a   1.000
_cell.length_b   1.000
_cell.length_c   1.000
_cell.angle_alpha   90.00
_cell.angle_beta   90.00
_cell.angle_gamma   90.00
#
_symmetry.space_group_name_H-M   'P 1'
#
loop_
_entity.id
_entity.type
_entity.pdbx_description
1 polymer ?
#
loop_
_entity_poly.entity_id
_entity_poly.type
_entity_poly.pdbx_seq_one_letter_code
_entity_poly.pdbx_strand_id
1 'polypeptide(L)' 'MTPQSTPSQSAAPEYVAPAVEFARSLTGGVIMDVVTPEQARIAAEAGA' A
#
# COMPACT_ATOMS: atom_id res chain seq x y z
N MET A 1 -39.65 26.62 -5.08
CA MET A 1 -38.54 26.23 -5.96
C MET A 1 -37.25 26.32 -5.16
N THR A 2 -36.85 25.22 -4.53
CA THR A 2 -35.53 25.08 -3.89
C THR A 2 -35.02 23.67 -4.16
N PRO A 3 -33.71 23.51 -4.43
CA PRO A 3 -33.17 22.38 -5.18
C PRO A 3 -32.98 21.14 -4.30
N GLN A 4 -33.42 19.99 -4.81
CA GLN A 4 -33.03 18.69 -4.27
C GLN A 4 -31.72 18.30 -4.95
N SER A 5 -30.62 18.39 -4.19
CA SER A 5 -29.33 17.83 -4.60
C SER A 5 -28.78 17.07 -3.42
N THR A 6 -28.92 15.75 -3.46
CA THR A 6 -28.07 14.86 -2.69
C THR A 6 -27.83 13.59 -3.52
N PRO A 7 -26.65 13.43 -4.14
CA PRO A 7 -26.25 12.11 -4.61
C PRO A 7 -25.89 11.30 -3.36
N SER A 8 -26.79 10.41 -2.94
CA SER A 8 -26.47 9.34 -1.99
C SER A 8 -25.58 8.34 -2.71
N GLN A 9 -24.28 8.65 -2.78
CA GLN A 9 -23.28 7.67 -3.15
C GLN A 9 -22.97 6.89 -1.86
N SER A 10 -23.75 5.84 -1.62
CA SER A 10 -23.36 4.79 -0.68
C SER A 10 -22.01 4.27 -1.16
N ALA A 11 -20.96 4.58 -0.41
CA ALA A 11 -19.62 4.05 -0.65
C ALA A 11 -19.69 2.54 -0.47
N ALA A 12 -19.91 1.82 -1.57
CA ALA A 12 -19.62 0.39 -1.63
C ALA A 12 -18.13 0.23 -1.26
N PRO A 13 -17.77 -0.79 -0.48
CA PRO A 13 -16.37 -1.03 -0.16
C PRO A 13 -15.61 -1.17 -1.48
N GLU A 14 -14.65 -0.28 -1.72
CA GLU A 14 -13.77 -0.40 -2.87
C GLU A 14 -13.05 -1.72 -2.74
N TYR A 15 -13.29 -2.64 -3.69
CA TYR A 15 -12.52 -3.86 -3.76
C TYR A 15 -11.07 -3.47 -4.10
N VAL A 16 -10.21 -3.47 -3.09
CA VAL A 16 -8.78 -3.27 -3.27
C VAL A 16 -8.17 -4.62 -3.61
N ALA A 17 -7.47 -4.70 -4.74
CA ALA A 17 -6.78 -5.92 -5.10
C ALA A 17 -5.76 -6.29 -4.00
N PRO A 18 -5.64 -7.57 -3.59
CA PRO A 18 -4.73 -7.98 -2.50
C PRO A 18 -3.28 -7.53 -2.68
N ALA A 19 -2.80 -7.44 -3.92
CA ALA A 19 -1.47 -6.91 -4.23
C ALA A 19 -1.30 -5.43 -3.84
N VAL A 20 -2.35 -4.63 -3.99
CA VAL A 20 -2.34 -3.21 -3.60
C VAL A 20 -2.37 -3.08 -2.08
N GLU A 21 -3.13 -3.93 -1.39
CA GLU A 21 -3.14 -3.96 0.07
C GLU A 21 -1.77 -4.37 0.64
N PHE A 22 -1.14 -5.39 0.06
CA PHE A 22 0.22 -5.78 0.43
C PHE A 22 1.25 -4.68 0.14
N ALA A 23 1.16 -4.00 -0.99
CA ALA A 23 2.05 -2.87 -1.28
C ALA A 23 1.91 -1.75 -0.25
N ARG A 24 0.68 -1.48 0.22
CA ARG A 24 0.45 -0.48 1.28
C ARG A 24 1.08 -0.87 2.61
N SER A 25 1.20 -2.16 2.94
CA SER A 25 1.86 -2.59 4.19
C SER A 25 3.37 -2.33 4.21
N LEU A 26 3.99 -2.02 3.06
CA LEU A 26 5.41 -1.65 2.95
C LEU A 26 5.65 -0.14 3.17
N THR A 27 4.59 0.66 3.39
CA THR A 27 4.71 2.10 3.57
C THR A 27 5.57 2.44 4.78
N GLY A 28 6.55 3.32 4.60
CA GLY A 28 7.46 3.78 5.66
C GLY A 28 8.71 2.91 5.85
N GLY A 29 8.83 1.79 5.14
CA GLY A 29 10.06 0.99 5.06
C GLY A 29 11.07 1.54 4.04
N VAL A 30 12.27 0.95 4.01
CA VAL A 30 13.34 1.27 3.05
C VAL A 30 13.59 0.05 2.18
N ILE A 31 13.50 0.20 0.85
CA ILE A 31 13.80 -0.89 -0.09
C ILE A 31 15.25 -0.76 -0.55
N MET A 32 16.04 -1.82 -0.43
CA MET A 32 17.45 -1.87 -0.84
C MET A 32 17.65 -2.78 -2.05
N ASP A 33 18.36 -2.28 -3.07
CA ASP A 33 18.86 -3.12 -4.17
C ASP A 33 20.03 -3.97 -3.68
N VAL A 34 19.94 -5.29 -3.88
CA VAL A 34 20.97 -6.25 -3.47
C VAL A 34 21.27 -7.22 -4.61
N VAL A 35 22.54 -7.59 -4.77
CA VAL A 35 23.01 -8.48 -5.86
C VAL A 35 23.67 -9.76 -5.34
N THR A 36 23.79 -9.91 -4.02
CA THR A 36 24.31 -11.13 -3.40
C THR A 36 23.46 -11.56 -2.20
N PRO A 37 23.47 -12.86 -1.84
CA PRO A 37 22.77 -13.34 -0.64
C PRO A 37 23.29 -12.70 0.65
N GLU A 38 24.57 -12.39 0.73
CA GLU A 38 25.16 -11.72 1.91
C GLU A 38 24.60 -10.31 2.08
N GLN A 39 24.50 -9.54 0.99
CA GLN A 39 23.87 -8.22 1.01
C GLN A 39 22.39 -8.27 1.43
N ALA A 40 21.65 -9.29 0.99
CA ALA A 40 20.26 -9.48 1.41
C ALA A 40 20.12 -9.70 2.93
N ARG A 41 21.06 -10.45 3.54
CA ARG A 41 21.08 -10.64 5.00
C ARG A 41 21.37 -9.33 5.73
N ILE A 42 22.37 -8.58 5.26
CA ILE A 42 22.74 -7.29 5.84
C ILE A 42 21.57 -6.29 5.72
N ALA A 43 20.89 -6.25 4.59
CA ALA A 43 19.73 -5.38 4.38
C ALA A 43 18.58 -5.72 5.34
N ALA A 44 18.25 -7.01 5.49
CA ALA A 44 17.22 -7.45 6.42
C ALA A 44 17.57 -7.15 7.89
N GLU A 45 18.84 -7.35 8.29
CA GLU A 45 19.32 -7.01 9.64
C GLU A 45 19.30 -5.50 9.91
N ALA A 46 19.50 -4.68 8.88
CA ALA A 46 19.42 -3.23 8.95
C ALA A 46 17.97 -2.69 8.96
N GLY A 47 16.97 -3.55 8.75
CA GLY A 47 15.56 -3.17 8.75
C GLY A 47 15.05 -2.66 7.41
N ALA A 48 15.69 -3.05 6.30
CA ALA A 48 15.10 -2.97 4.97
C ALA A 48 13.97 -4.00 4.78
#